data_AF-A0A9E0FUY2-F1
#
_entry.id   AF-A0A9E0FUY2-F1
#
_cell.length_a   1.000
_cell.length_b   1.000
_cell.length_c   1.000
_cell.angle_alpha   90.00
_cell.angle_beta   90.00
_cell.angle_gamma   90.00
#
_symmetry.space_group_name_H-M   'P 1'
#
loop_
_entity.id
_entity.type
_entity.pdbx_description
1 polymer ?
#
loop_
_entity_poly.entity_id
_entity_poly.type
_entity_poly.pdbx_seq_one_letter_code
_entity_poly.pdbx_strand_id
1 'polypeptide(L)'
;QFSPTWKARFARADAEAALALGDIDGADARIKLALMDRTAPLEELATRLVQARVVEAQGHPDRALRIYAAVTSAPVESLSAPALLRATQIRLASGKITPVQAADVFDGLRYRWRGDSTELETIRALGQLYLDQGRYREALEALRSAGQRLPDLPEALQLQNDLAGAFRGLFLSGVADGLEPIQALALFYDFKELTPLGADGDQMVRKLVRRLVDVDLLDQAADLLKYQADNRLDGVPRAQVATDLAVIYLMDRKPEKALQAINSSRTTILPTSLNVERRLVEARALMNLGRLDAALEVIERDTSREGADLRAEVVWKKKDWAGAGILFEKSLADRWKYPGPLAAEDEGKLLRAGVAYSLAGDDGALSRLRERYQGFADQARNPDALRVALSGVQEGRLGVADFGRISADNEAFAGWVAKMKVRFRERPAPVGLRTAAAPTPAKTAQAGAATPKG
;
A
#
# COMPACT_ATOMS: atom_id res chain seq x y z
N GLN A 1 -26.00 12.18 -59.50
CA GLN A 1 -26.61 11.56 -58.29
C GLN A 1 -25.66 10.48 -57.80
N PHE A 2 -25.42 10.38 -56.48
CA PHE A 2 -24.57 9.31 -55.93
C PHE A 2 -25.21 7.93 -56.15
N SER A 3 -24.38 6.91 -56.33
CA SER A 3 -24.86 5.52 -56.40
C SER A 3 -25.49 5.09 -55.06
N PRO A 4 -26.39 4.09 -55.05
CA PRO A 4 -26.95 3.52 -53.83
C PRO A 4 -25.91 3.23 -52.74
N THR A 5 -24.77 2.64 -53.13
CA THR A 5 -23.66 2.35 -52.22
C THR A 5 -23.08 3.61 -51.56
N TRP A 6 -22.84 4.67 -52.34
CA TRP A 6 -22.30 5.92 -51.79
C TRP A 6 -23.32 6.63 -50.91
N LYS A 7 -24.60 6.64 -51.28
CA LYS A 7 -25.67 7.17 -50.41
C LYS A 7 -25.70 6.45 -49.06
N ALA A 8 -25.63 5.12 -49.07
CA ALA A 8 -25.60 4.32 -47.84
C ALA A 8 -24.37 4.61 -46.98
N ARG A 9 -23.18 4.73 -47.60
CA ARG A 9 -21.94 5.07 -46.88
C ARG A 9 -21.99 6.45 -46.24
N PHE A 10 -22.47 7.47 -46.96
CA PHE A 10 -22.63 8.82 -46.40
C PHE A 10 -23.63 8.85 -45.26
N ALA A 11 -24.82 8.24 -45.45
CA ALA A 11 -25.83 8.16 -44.41
C ALA A 11 -25.36 7.36 -43.19
N ARG A 12 -24.59 6.28 -43.38
CA ARG A 12 -23.97 5.50 -42.29
C ARG A 12 -22.96 6.35 -41.50
N ALA A 13 -22.05 7.05 -42.18
CA ALA A 13 -21.07 7.91 -41.53
C ALA A 13 -21.73 9.06 -40.75
N ASP A 14 -22.78 9.66 -41.31
CA ASP A 14 -23.57 10.69 -40.65
C ASP A 14 -24.33 10.12 -39.43
N ALA A 15 -24.81 8.87 -39.51
CA ALA A 15 -25.41 8.18 -38.36
C ALA A 15 -24.38 7.90 -37.25
N GLU A 16 -23.15 7.51 -37.60
CA GLU A 16 -22.06 7.33 -36.63
C GLU A 16 -21.71 8.65 -35.92
N ALA A 17 -21.64 9.75 -36.68
CA ALA A 17 -21.41 11.08 -36.12
C ALA A 17 -22.56 11.53 -35.20
N ALA A 18 -23.81 11.37 -35.63
CA ALA A 18 -24.99 11.67 -34.82
C ALA A 18 -25.00 10.85 -33.52
N LEU A 19 -24.69 9.56 -33.59
CA LEU A 19 -24.58 8.70 -32.42
C LEU A 19 -23.48 9.16 -31.46
N ALA A 20 -22.31 9.56 -31.98
CA ALA A 20 -21.21 10.09 -31.17
C ALA A 20 -21.56 11.41 -30.47
N LEU A 21 -22.45 12.21 -31.05
CA LEU A 21 -22.98 13.45 -30.46
C LEU A 21 -24.17 13.22 -29.52
N GLY A 22 -24.64 11.98 -29.37
CA GLY A 22 -25.82 11.64 -28.56
C GLY A 22 -27.17 11.92 -29.24
N ASP A 23 -27.18 12.26 -30.53
CA ASP A 23 -28.40 12.41 -31.35
C ASP A 23 -28.89 11.04 -31.83
N ILE A 24 -29.52 10.28 -30.92
CA ILE A 24 -29.97 8.91 -31.17
C ILE A 24 -31.08 8.87 -32.23
N ASP A 25 -32.04 9.80 -32.16
CA ASP A 25 -33.16 9.86 -33.12
C ASP A 25 -32.66 10.24 -34.52
N GLY A 26 -31.73 11.19 -34.61
CA GLY A 26 -31.09 11.54 -35.86
C GLY A 26 -30.22 10.41 -36.43
N ALA A 27 -29.55 9.63 -35.59
CA ALA A 27 -28.82 8.45 -36.04
C ALA A 27 -29.77 7.38 -36.61
N ASP A 28 -30.91 7.11 -35.96
CA ASP A 28 -31.91 6.16 -36.45
C ASP A 28 -32.51 6.57 -37.81
N ALA A 29 -32.84 7.86 -37.98
CA ALA A 29 -33.33 8.39 -39.25
C ALA A 29 -32.32 8.18 -40.40
N ARG A 30 -31.03 8.39 -40.13
CA ARG A 30 -29.95 8.21 -41.11
C ARG A 30 -29.68 6.75 -41.43
N ILE A 31 -29.81 5.86 -40.45
CA ILE A 31 -29.75 4.41 -40.69
C ILE A 31 -30.92 3.93 -41.55
N LYS A 32 -32.14 4.43 -41.29
CA LYS A 32 -33.29 4.14 -42.16
C LYS A 32 -33.02 4.58 -43.59
N LEU A 33 -32.45 5.78 -43.79
CA LEU A 33 -32.02 6.30 -45.09
C LEU A 33 -30.97 5.39 -45.76
N ALA A 34 -29.96 4.95 -45.01
CA ALA A 34 -28.90 4.07 -45.50
C ALA A 34 -29.40 2.69 -45.96
N LEU A 35 -30.55 2.23 -45.45
CA LEU A 35 -31.17 0.95 -45.77
C LEU A 35 -32.31 1.05 -46.81
N MET A 36 -32.60 2.24 -47.36
CA MET A 36 -33.69 2.42 -48.34
C MET A 36 -33.39 1.74 -49.68
N ASP A 37 -32.16 1.89 -50.18
CA ASP A 37 -31.73 1.31 -51.44
C ASP A 37 -31.04 -0.05 -51.19
N ARG A 38 -31.22 -1.02 -52.09
CA ARG A 38 -30.47 -2.30 -52.04
C ARG A 38 -28.99 -2.04 -52.30
N THR A 39 -28.14 -2.51 -51.40
CA THR A 39 -26.68 -2.47 -51.54
C THR A 39 -26.09 -3.88 -51.53
N ALA A 40 -24.78 -4.00 -51.76
CA ALA A 40 -24.10 -5.29 -51.65
C ALA A 40 -24.19 -5.82 -50.21
N PRO A 41 -24.20 -7.16 -49.99
CA PRO A 41 -24.39 -7.74 -48.66
C PRO A 41 -23.43 -7.21 -47.58
N LEU A 42 -22.16 -6.99 -47.92
CA LEU A 42 -21.17 -6.43 -46.98
C LEU A 42 -21.47 -4.98 -46.59
N GLU A 43 -21.99 -4.16 -47.51
CA GLU A 43 -22.37 -2.77 -47.22
C GLU A 43 -23.62 -2.71 -46.36
N GLU A 44 -24.58 -3.60 -46.61
CA GLU A 44 -25.75 -3.73 -45.75
C GLU A 44 -25.32 -4.14 -44.34
N LEU A 45 -24.45 -5.15 -44.18
CA LEU A 45 -23.94 -5.58 -42.87
C LEU A 45 -23.20 -4.46 -42.13
N ALA A 46 -22.43 -3.63 -42.83
CA ALA A 46 -21.78 -2.46 -42.23
C ALA A 46 -22.82 -1.44 -41.70
N THR A 47 -23.91 -1.21 -42.44
CA THR A 47 -25.02 -0.37 -41.96
C THR A 47 -25.77 -1.03 -40.80
N ARG A 48 -25.95 -2.36 -40.81
CA ARG A 48 -26.58 -3.11 -39.70
C ARG A 48 -25.74 -3.06 -38.41
N LEU A 49 -24.42 -3.00 -38.51
CA LEU A 49 -23.55 -2.82 -37.34
C LEU A 49 -23.86 -1.50 -36.62
N VAL A 50 -23.98 -0.40 -37.36
CA VAL A 50 -24.34 0.91 -36.79
C VAL A 50 -25.79 0.92 -36.31
N GLN A 51 -26.71 0.29 -37.05
CA GLN A 51 -28.09 0.09 -36.60
C GLN A 51 -28.15 -0.58 -35.23
N ALA A 52 -27.34 -1.62 -35.00
CA ALA A 52 -27.30 -2.31 -33.72
C ALA A 52 -26.85 -1.37 -32.59
N ARG A 53 -25.85 -0.52 -32.84
CA ARG A 53 -25.37 0.49 -31.86
C ARG A 53 -26.46 1.52 -31.53
N VAL A 54 -27.20 1.98 -32.53
CA VAL A 54 -28.33 2.91 -32.34
C VAL A 54 -29.43 2.26 -31.50
N VAL A 55 -29.82 1.04 -31.84
CA VAL A 55 -30.84 0.27 -31.10
C VAL A 55 -30.42 -0.02 -29.66
N GLU A 56 -29.13 -0.27 -29.44
CA GLU A 56 -28.57 -0.42 -28.10
C GLU A 56 -28.67 0.88 -27.31
N ALA A 57 -28.28 2.01 -27.91
CA ALA A 57 -28.37 3.34 -27.29
C ALA A 57 -29.82 3.76 -26.99
N GLN A 58 -30.80 3.28 -27.76
CA GLN A 58 -32.24 3.46 -27.51
C GLN A 58 -32.75 2.66 -26.29
N GLY A 59 -31.91 1.85 -25.64
CA GLY A 59 -32.31 1.01 -24.50
C GLY A 59 -32.98 -0.30 -24.92
N HIS A 60 -32.70 -0.81 -26.12
CA HIS A 60 -33.24 -2.08 -26.62
C HIS A 60 -32.14 -3.15 -26.83
N PRO A 61 -31.41 -3.58 -25.77
CA PRO A 61 -30.24 -4.44 -25.89
C PRO A 61 -30.54 -5.83 -26.47
N ASP A 62 -31.70 -6.42 -26.21
CA ASP A 62 -32.07 -7.73 -26.80
C ASP A 62 -32.31 -7.65 -28.32
N ARG A 63 -32.80 -6.50 -28.81
CA ARG A 63 -32.95 -6.27 -30.24
C ARG A 63 -31.59 -6.02 -30.88
N ALA A 64 -30.75 -5.19 -30.25
CA ALA A 64 -29.38 -4.96 -30.70
C ALA A 64 -28.58 -6.27 -30.77
N LEU A 65 -28.67 -7.13 -29.74
CA LEU A 65 -27.99 -8.41 -29.69
C LEU A 65 -28.34 -9.33 -30.86
N ARG A 66 -29.60 -9.37 -31.30
CA ARG A 66 -30.00 -10.13 -32.49
C ARG A 66 -29.35 -9.61 -33.76
N ILE A 67 -29.24 -8.29 -33.90
CA ILE A 67 -28.57 -7.67 -35.05
C ILE A 67 -27.07 -7.94 -35.00
N TYR A 68 -26.42 -7.74 -33.84
CA TYR A 68 -25.00 -8.05 -33.67
C TYR A 68 -24.69 -9.51 -33.97
N ALA A 69 -25.51 -10.46 -33.49
CA ALA A 69 -25.31 -11.88 -33.76
C ALA A 69 -25.33 -12.21 -35.27
N ALA A 70 -26.17 -11.53 -36.05
CA ALA A 70 -26.16 -11.66 -37.50
C ALA A 70 -24.86 -11.10 -38.10
N VAL A 71 -24.41 -9.92 -37.65
CA VAL A 71 -23.18 -9.26 -38.15
C VAL A 71 -21.91 -10.03 -37.75
N THR A 72 -21.88 -10.71 -36.62
CA THR A 72 -20.76 -11.58 -36.21
C THR A 72 -20.50 -12.71 -37.21
N SER A 73 -21.50 -13.08 -38.03
CA SER A 73 -21.37 -14.09 -39.08
C SER A 73 -20.67 -13.58 -40.36
N ALA A 74 -20.35 -12.28 -40.42
CA ALA A 74 -19.72 -11.68 -41.59
C ALA A 74 -18.33 -12.30 -41.86
N PRO A 75 -17.94 -12.49 -43.14
CA PRO A 75 -16.63 -13.04 -43.49
C PRO A 75 -15.48 -12.05 -43.29
N VAL A 76 -15.75 -10.81 -42.87
CA VAL A 76 -14.77 -9.73 -42.71
C VAL A 76 -14.69 -9.31 -41.25
N GLU A 77 -13.49 -9.40 -40.69
CA GLU A 77 -13.23 -9.11 -39.26
C GLU A 77 -13.53 -7.66 -38.86
N SER A 78 -13.42 -6.69 -39.79
CA SER A 78 -13.78 -5.29 -39.52
C SER A 78 -15.26 -5.09 -39.19
N LEU A 79 -16.11 -6.08 -39.48
CA LEU A 79 -17.53 -6.08 -39.11
C LEU A 79 -17.81 -7.08 -37.98
N SER A 80 -17.24 -8.29 -38.05
CA SER A 80 -17.54 -9.35 -37.09
C SER A 80 -16.91 -9.09 -35.72
N ALA A 81 -15.71 -8.51 -35.64
CA ALA A 81 -15.03 -8.21 -34.37
C ALA A 81 -15.76 -7.17 -33.51
N PRO A 82 -16.10 -5.96 -34.01
CA PRO A 82 -16.87 -5.00 -33.21
C PRO A 82 -18.28 -5.52 -32.87
N ALA A 83 -18.91 -6.29 -33.76
CA ALA A 83 -20.19 -6.93 -33.45
C ALA A 83 -20.06 -7.95 -32.31
N LEU A 84 -19.01 -8.78 -32.32
CA LEU A 84 -18.76 -9.78 -31.28
C LEU A 84 -18.46 -9.13 -29.92
N LEU A 85 -17.67 -8.05 -29.91
CA LEU A 85 -17.40 -7.25 -28.71
C LEU A 85 -18.72 -6.77 -28.05
N ARG A 86 -19.57 -6.07 -28.81
CA ARG A 86 -20.84 -5.53 -28.30
C ARG A 86 -21.84 -6.62 -27.92
N ALA A 87 -21.96 -7.67 -28.72
CA ALA A 87 -22.81 -8.82 -28.40
C ALA A 87 -22.40 -9.47 -27.06
N THR A 88 -21.09 -9.61 -26.82
CA THR A 88 -20.55 -10.20 -25.60
C THR A 88 -20.79 -9.30 -24.39
N GLN A 89 -20.59 -7.98 -24.53
CA GLN A 89 -20.91 -6.99 -23.49
C GLN A 89 -22.40 -7.06 -23.09
N ILE A 90 -23.32 -7.11 -24.06
CA ILE A 90 -24.77 -7.23 -23.79
C ILE A 90 -25.09 -8.57 -23.10
N ARG A 91 -24.51 -9.68 -23.54
CA ARG A 91 -24.72 -10.99 -22.91
C ARG A 91 -24.22 -11.02 -21.48
N LEU A 92 -23.07 -10.41 -21.21
CA LEU A 92 -22.53 -10.29 -19.86
C LEU A 92 -23.43 -9.43 -18.97
N ALA A 93 -23.81 -8.23 -19.44
CA ALA A 93 -24.66 -7.31 -18.69
C ALA A 93 -26.06 -7.88 -18.39
N SER A 94 -26.58 -8.74 -19.27
CA SER A 94 -27.85 -9.46 -19.07
C SER A 94 -27.72 -10.78 -18.30
N GLY A 95 -26.52 -11.12 -17.81
CA GLY A 95 -26.25 -12.36 -17.06
C GLY A 95 -26.38 -13.65 -17.90
N LYS A 96 -26.41 -13.55 -19.23
CA LYS A 96 -26.51 -14.70 -20.14
C LYS A 96 -25.19 -15.47 -20.28
N ILE A 97 -24.06 -14.86 -19.93
CA ILE A 97 -22.75 -15.49 -19.86
C ILE A 97 -22.04 -15.07 -18.56
N THR A 98 -21.11 -15.90 -18.09
CA THR A 98 -20.30 -15.59 -16.90
C THR A 98 -19.18 -14.59 -17.23
N PRO A 99 -18.61 -13.90 -16.22
CA PRO A 99 -17.41 -13.07 -16.40
C PRO A 99 -16.23 -13.83 -17.01
N VAL A 100 -16.07 -15.12 -16.67
CA VAL A 100 -15.03 -15.99 -17.22
C VAL A 100 -15.26 -16.25 -18.72
N GLN A 101 -16.48 -16.61 -19.10
CA GLN A 101 -16.83 -16.82 -20.52
C GLN A 101 -16.66 -15.55 -21.35
N ALA A 102 -17.01 -14.38 -20.80
CA ALA A 102 -16.79 -13.10 -21.46
C ALA A 102 -15.29 -12.80 -21.63
N ALA A 103 -14.48 -13.07 -20.62
CA ALA A 103 -13.03 -12.88 -20.66
C ALA A 103 -12.38 -13.76 -21.75
N ASP A 104 -12.79 -15.03 -21.88
CA ASP A 104 -12.28 -15.93 -22.94
C ASP A 104 -12.57 -15.38 -24.34
N VAL A 105 -13.76 -14.81 -24.55
CA VAL A 105 -14.13 -14.19 -25.83
C VAL A 105 -13.29 -12.94 -26.11
N PHE A 106 -13.10 -12.06 -25.13
CA PHE A 106 -12.30 -10.85 -25.30
C PHE A 106 -10.81 -11.14 -25.48
N ASP A 107 -10.27 -12.14 -24.79
CA ASP A 107 -8.89 -12.56 -24.97
C ASP A 107 -8.66 -13.11 -26.38
N GLY A 108 -9.58 -13.92 -26.90
CA GLY A 108 -9.56 -14.35 -28.30
C GLY A 108 -9.63 -13.17 -29.29
N LEU A 109 -10.48 -12.17 -29.03
CA LEU A 109 -10.61 -10.98 -29.88
C LEU A 109 -9.30 -10.17 -29.97
N ARG A 110 -8.51 -10.10 -28.89
CA ARG A 110 -7.22 -9.39 -28.85
C ARG A 110 -6.18 -9.92 -29.87
N TYR A 111 -6.28 -11.19 -30.23
CA TYR A 111 -5.42 -11.80 -31.26
C TYR A 111 -6.03 -11.74 -32.66
N ARG A 112 -7.36 -11.69 -32.76
CA ARG A 112 -8.08 -11.64 -34.04
C ARG A 112 -8.14 -10.26 -34.68
N TRP A 113 -8.20 -9.20 -33.87
CA TRP A 113 -8.38 -7.83 -34.34
C TRP A 113 -7.48 -6.84 -33.61
N ARG A 114 -6.83 -5.94 -34.36
CA ARG A 114 -5.87 -4.94 -33.84
C ARG A 114 -5.88 -3.67 -34.68
N GLY A 115 -5.55 -2.54 -34.07
CA GLY A 115 -5.21 -1.29 -34.75
C GLY A 115 -6.25 -0.17 -34.69
N ASP A 116 -7.34 -0.32 -33.93
CA ASP A 116 -8.41 0.66 -33.84
C ASP A 116 -9.03 0.75 -32.43
N SER A 117 -10.11 1.53 -32.30
CA SER A 117 -10.85 1.68 -31.05
C SER A 117 -11.45 0.37 -30.55
N THR A 118 -11.83 -0.56 -31.44
CA THR A 118 -12.37 -1.87 -31.08
C THR A 118 -11.33 -2.70 -30.31
N GLU A 119 -10.06 -2.65 -30.70
CA GLU A 119 -8.97 -3.29 -29.94
C GLU A 119 -8.91 -2.72 -28.52
N LEU A 120 -8.92 -1.39 -28.38
CA LEU A 120 -8.79 -0.72 -27.09
C LEU A 120 -9.99 -0.99 -26.17
N GLU A 121 -11.21 -0.96 -26.72
CA GLU A 121 -12.43 -1.30 -25.98
C GLU A 121 -12.43 -2.77 -25.52
N THR A 122 -11.96 -3.69 -26.37
CA THR A 122 -11.83 -5.11 -26.02
C THR A 122 -10.85 -5.30 -24.86
N ILE A 123 -9.69 -4.65 -24.93
CA ILE A 123 -8.65 -4.76 -23.89
C ILE A 123 -9.11 -4.11 -22.59
N ARG A 124 -9.82 -2.98 -22.66
CA ARG A 124 -10.44 -2.34 -21.50
C ARG A 124 -11.45 -3.27 -20.82
N ALA A 125 -12.35 -3.87 -21.59
CA ALA A 125 -13.36 -4.79 -21.07
C ALA A 125 -12.72 -6.03 -20.44
N LEU A 126 -11.69 -6.60 -21.08
CA LEU A 126 -10.92 -7.72 -20.53
C LEU A 126 -10.20 -7.34 -19.23
N GLY A 127 -9.53 -6.18 -19.21
CA GLY A 127 -8.84 -5.67 -18.03
C GLY A 127 -9.78 -5.50 -16.84
N GLN A 128 -10.97 -4.94 -17.06
CA GLN A 128 -11.98 -4.79 -16.01
C GLN A 128 -12.44 -6.16 -15.47
N LEU A 129 -12.69 -7.13 -16.35
CA LEU A 129 -13.07 -8.49 -15.91
C LEU A 129 -11.97 -9.15 -15.08
N TYR A 130 -10.70 -8.94 -15.42
CA TYR A 130 -9.58 -9.43 -14.62
C TYR A 130 -9.50 -8.73 -13.26
N LEU A 131 -9.72 -7.41 -13.19
CA LEU A 131 -9.79 -6.69 -11.90
C LEU A 131 -10.91 -7.23 -11.01
N ASP A 132 -12.12 -7.41 -11.57
CA ASP A 132 -13.29 -7.88 -10.83
C ASP A 132 -13.12 -9.32 -10.32
N GLN A 133 -12.29 -10.13 -10.99
CA GLN A 133 -11.93 -11.50 -10.60
C GLN A 133 -10.73 -11.57 -9.65
N GLY A 134 -10.12 -10.43 -9.27
CA GLY A 134 -8.90 -10.40 -8.46
C GLY A 134 -7.62 -10.80 -9.20
N ARG A 135 -7.68 -10.91 -10.52
CA ARG A 135 -6.55 -11.25 -11.43
C ARG A 135 -5.76 -10.00 -11.78
N TYR A 136 -5.18 -9.36 -10.75
CA TYR A 136 -4.63 -8.02 -10.86
C TYR A 136 -3.43 -7.90 -11.80
N ARG A 137 -2.56 -8.93 -11.84
CA ARG A 137 -1.40 -8.95 -12.74
C ARG A 137 -1.86 -8.94 -14.19
N GLU A 138 -2.73 -9.86 -14.57
CA GLU A 138 -3.24 -9.97 -15.93
C GLU A 138 -4.01 -8.71 -16.34
N ALA A 139 -4.77 -8.11 -15.42
CA ALA A 139 -5.45 -6.84 -15.66
C ALA A 139 -4.45 -5.72 -16.03
N LEU A 140 -3.44 -5.48 -15.18
CA LEU A 140 -2.46 -4.43 -15.41
C LEU A 140 -1.62 -4.69 -16.66
N GLU A 141 -1.26 -5.95 -16.95
CA GLU A 141 -0.54 -6.33 -18.17
C GLU A 141 -1.36 -6.09 -19.44
N ALA A 142 -2.64 -6.48 -19.43
CA ALA A 142 -3.56 -6.26 -20.54
C ALA A 142 -3.68 -4.76 -20.85
N LEU A 143 -4.00 -3.96 -19.82
CA LEU A 143 -4.18 -2.51 -19.93
C LEU A 143 -2.88 -1.80 -20.38
N ARG A 144 -1.72 -2.16 -19.84
CA ARG A 144 -0.42 -1.58 -20.24
C ARG A 144 -0.08 -1.82 -21.71
N SER A 145 -0.39 -3.00 -22.24
CA SER A 145 0.04 -3.42 -23.58
C SER A 145 -0.62 -2.67 -24.74
N ALA A 146 -1.75 -2.00 -24.50
CA ALA A 146 -2.52 -1.34 -25.57
C ALA A 146 -2.35 0.18 -25.59
N GLY A 147 -2.21 0.81 -24.42
CA GLY A 147 -2.05 2.27 -24.31
C GLY A 147 -0.78 2.83 -24.97
N GLN A 148 0.22 1.98 -25.26
CA GLN A 148 1.47 2.38 -25.91
C GLN A 148 1.40 2.38 -27.45
N ARG A 149 0.44 1.68 -28.06
CA ARG A 149 0.43 1.44 -29.52
C ARG A 149 -0.45 2.42 -30.31
N LEU A 150 -1.50 2.97 -29.68
CA LEU A 150 -2.50 3.82 -30.34
C LEU A 150 -2.75 5.11 -29.54
N PRO A 151 -1.73 5.95 -29.29
CA PRO A 151 -1.84 7.10 -28.36
C PRO A 151 -2.81 8.19 -28.82
N ASP A 152 -3.11 8.29 -30.12
CA ASP A 152 -3.95 9.35 -30.69
C ASP A 152 -5.47 9.12 -30.50
N LEU A 153 -5.87 7.91 -30.09
CA LEU A 153 -7.27 7.57 -29.90
C LEU A 153 -7.77 8.01 -28.50
N PRO A 154 -8.97 8.59 -28.38
CA PRO A 154 -9.56 8.94 -27.08
C PRO A 154 -9.63 7.76 -26.10
N GLU A 155 -9.88 6.54 -26.60
CA GLU A 155 -9.94 5.32 -25.81
C GLU A 155 -8.58 4.96 -25.18
N ALA A 156 -7.47 5.36 -25.79
CA ALA A 156 -6.14 5.12 -25.24
C ALA A 156 -5.90 5.93 -23.97
N LEU A 157 -6.38 7.18 -23.92
CA LEU A 157 -6.34 8.00 -22.71
C LEU A 157 -7.20 7.39 -21.60
N GLN A 158 -8.39 6.88 -21.93
CA GLN A 158 -9.25 6.18 -20.97
C GLN A 158 -8.54 4.95 -20.41
N LEU A 159 -7.89 4.17 -21.26
CA LEU A 159 -7.15 2.98 -20.84
C LEU A 159 -5.98 3.32 -19.91
N GLN A 160 -5.24 4.39 -20.19
CA GLN A 160 -4.18 4.87 -19.31
C GLN A 160 -4.73 5.31 -17.94
N ASN A 161 -5.88 6.00 -17.92
CA ASN A 161 -6.56 6.38 -16.69
C ASN A 161 -7.05 5.18 -15.90
N ASP A 162 -7.60 4.16 -16.57
CA ASP A 162 -8.04 2.91 -15.93
C ASP A 162 -6.84 2.14 -15.36
N LEU A 163 -5.72 2.07 -16.08
CA LEU A 163 -4.48 1.45 -15.62
C LEU A 163 -3.94 2.15 -14.36
N ALA A 164 -3.83 3.49 -14.39
CA ALA A 164 -3.39 4.28 -13.25
C ALA A 164 -4.38 4.17 -12.07
N GLY A 165 -5.68 4.16 -12.35
CA GLY A 165 -6.76 3.99 -11.37
C GLY A 165 -6.69 2.64 -10.68
N ALA A 166 -6.50 1.56 -11.44
CA ALA A 166 -6.34 0.20 -10.93
C ALA A 166 -5.10 0.08 -10.02
N PHE A 167 -3.96 0.60 -10.47
CA PHE A 167 -2.71 0.59 -9.68
C PHE A 167 -2.87 1.40 -8.37
N ARG A 168 -3.51 2.57 -8.42
CA ARG A 168 -3.84 3.36 -7.21
C ARG A 168 -4.82 2.60 -6.31
N GLY A 169 -5.86 1.97 -6.86
CA GLY A 169 -6.79 1.14 -6.11
C GLY A 169 -6.08 0.05 -5.32
N LEU A 170 -5.15 -0.66 -5.96
CA LEU A 170 -4.34 -1.70 -5.35
C LEU A 170 -3.52 -1.20 -4.17
N PHE A 171 -2.66 -0.21 -4.41
CA PHE A 171 -1.64 0.15 -3.42
C PHE A 171 -2.00 1.32 -2.50
N LEU A 172 -3.02 2.12 -2.84
CA LEU A 172 -3.53 3.21 -1.97
C LEU A 172 -4.86 2.88 -1.30
N SER A 173 -5.78 2.19 -1.98
CA SER A 173 -7.11 1.91 -1.40
C SER A 173 -7.16 0.61 -0.58
N GLY A 174 -6.07 -0.15 -0.57
CA GLY A 174 -5.96 -1.37 0.25
C GLY A 174 -6.44 -2.63 -0.44
N VAL A 175 -6.77 -2.60 -1.74
CA VAL A 175 -7.15 -3.82 -2.47
C VAL A 175 -5.99 -4.84 -2.50
N ALA A 176 -4.75 -4.35 -2.54
CA ALA A 176 -3.58 -5.21 -2.40
C ALA A 176 -3.37 -5.76 -0.97
N ASP A 177 -4.16 -5.38 0.05
CA ASP A 177 -4.06 -5.96 1.40
C ASP A 177 -4.46 -7.46 1.40
N GLY A 178 -5.26 -7.89 0.42
CA GLY A 178 -5.58 -9.30 0.21
C GLY A 178 -4.52 -10.10 -0.56
N LEU A 179 -3.45 -9.47 -1.04
CA LEU A 179 -2.36 -10.15 -1.74
C LEU A 179 -1.26 -10.59 -0.76
N GLU A 180 -0.63 -11.73 -1.05
CA GLU A 180 0.61 -12.12 -0.37
C GLU A 180 1.66 -11.02 -0.52
N PRO A 181 2.40 -10.63 0.54
CA PRO A 181 3.32 -9.48 0.48
C PRO A 181 4.37 -9.56 -0.62
N ILE A 182 4.88 -10.77 -0.91
CA ILE A 182 5.84 -11.00 -2.00
C ILE A 182 5.17 -10.75 -3.37
N GLN A 183 3.92 -11.18 -3.54
CA GLN A 183 3.17 -10.94 -4.79
C GLN A 183 2.90 -9.45 -4.97
N ALA A 184 2.49 -8.75 -3.90
CA ALA A 184 2.30 -7.30 -3.92
C ALA A 184 3.60 -6.56 -4.26
N LEU A 185 4.74 -7.00 -3.73
CA LEU A 185 6.05 -6.44 -4.04
C LEU A 185 6.44 -6.63 -5.50
N ALA A 186 6.32 -7.86 -6.01
CA ALA A 186 6.59 -8.16 -7.42
C ALA A 186 5.71 -7.30 -8.34
N LEU A 187 4.41 -7.26 -8.05
CA LEU A 187 3.45 -6.45 -8.81
C LEU A 187 3.79 -4.95 -8.75
N PHE A 188 4.23 -4.44 -7.60
CA PHE A 188 4.66 -3.05 -7.48
C PHE A 188 5.87 -2.76 -8.37
N TYR A 189 6.89 -3.63 -8.36
CA TYR A 189 8.10 -3.43 -9.17
C TYR A 189 7.85 -3.56 -10.68
N ASP A 190 6.97 -4.47 -11.08
CA ASP A 190 6.61 -4.69 -12.49
C ASP A 190 5.89 -3.49 -13.11
N PHE A 191 5.28 -2.64 -12.27
CA PHE A 191 4.47 -1.48 -12.66
C PHE A 191 4.89 -0.19 -11.93
N LYS A 192 6.13 -0.11 -11.43
CA LYS A 192 6.60 1.01 -10.61
C LYS A 192 6.53 2.35 -11.33
N GLU A 193 6.57 2.34 -12.67
CA GLU A 193 6.38 3.49 -13.55
C GLU A 193 5.02 4.17 -13.38
N LEU A 194 4.01 3.45 -12.86
CA LEU A 194 2.68 3.97 -12.58
C LEU A 194 2.58 4.69 -11.24
N THR A 195 3.66 4.69 -10.44
CA THR A 195 3.65 5.34 -9.12
C THR A 195 3.51 6.86 -9.29
N PRO A 196 2.46 7.49 -8.74
CA PRO A 196 2.27 8.92 -8.87
C PRO A 196 3.44 9.74 -8.29
N LEU A 197 3.70 10.91 -8.86
CA LEU A 197 4.62 11.87 -8.25
C LEU A 197 3.95 12.52 -7.02
N GLY A 198 4.76 12.84 -6.01
CA GLY A 198 4.32 13.49 -4.78
C GLY A 198 3.70 12.55 -3.74
N ALA A 199 2.84 13.12 -2.88
CA ALA A 199 2.39 12.53 -1.62
C ALA A 199 1.68 11.18 -1.77
N ASP A 200 0.92 10.99 -2.84
CA ASP A 200 0.19 9.76 -3.11
C ASP A 200 1.15 8.60 -3.40
N GLY A 201 2.09 8.78 -4.34
CA GLY A 201 3.11 7.75 -4.59
C GLY A 201 3.96 7.49 -3.34
N ASP A 202 4.22 8.52 -2.54
CA ASP A 202 4.95 8.36 -1.30
C ASP A 202 4.18 7.55 -0.26
N GLN A 203 2.86 7.74 -0.17
CA GLN A 203 1.98 6.95 0.70
C GLN A 203 1.88 5.50 0.21
N MET A 204 1.89 5.30 -1.10
CA MET A 204 1.88 3.98 -1.73
C MET A 204 3.08 3.15 -1.29
N VAL A 205 4.29 3.71 -1.42
CA VAL A 205 5.54 3.09 -0.97
C VAL A 205 5.50 2.81 0.53
N ARG A 206 5.02 3.74 1.35
CA ARG A 206 4.88 3.54 2.81
C ARG A 206 3.92 2.41 3.17
N LYS A 207 2.79 2.26 2.46
CA LYS A 207 1.86 1.13 2.66
C LYS A 207 2.55 -0.19 2.35
N LEU A 208 3.29 -0.26 1.24
CA LEU A 208 4.02 -1.46 0.86
C LEU A 208 5.10 -1.81 1.89
N VAL A 209 5.91 -0.84 2.31
CA VAL A 209 6.96 -1.02 3.33
C VAL A 209 6.41 -1.59 4.64
N ARG A 210 5.28 -1.07 5.13
CA ARG A 210 4.66 -1.58 6.37
C ARG A 210 4.33 -3.08 6.27
N ARG A 211 3.79 -3.52 5.14
CA ARG A 211 3.47 -4.94 4.92
C ARG A 211 4.72 -5.81 4.86
N LEU A 212 5.77 -5.32 4.20
CA LEU A 212 7.06 -6.04 4.14
C LEU A 212 7.67 -6.20 5.53
N VAL A 213 7.62 -5.16 6.36
CA VAL A 213 8.08 -5.21 7.76
C VAL A 213 7.28 -6.24 8.58
N ASP A 214 5.97 -6.37 8.32
CA ASP A 214 5.13 -7.33 9.04
C ASP A 214 5.50 -8.79 8.78
N VAL A 215 5.94 -9.12 7.57
CA VAL A 215 6.38 -10.47 7.18
C VAL A 215 7.90 -10.65 7.14
N ASP A 216 8.64 -9.80 7.85
CA ASP A 216 10.11 -9.90 8.00
C ASP A 216 10.92 -9.72 6.70
N LEU A 217 10.34 -9.09 5.67
CA LEU A 217 11.05 -8.68 4.44
C LEU A 217 11.73 -7.30 4.65
N LEU A 218 12.61 -7.23 5.64
CA LEU A 218 13.22 -5.98 6.12
C LEU A 218 14.17 -5.35 5.10
N ASP A 219 14.92 -6.15 4.35
CA ASP A 219 15.85 -5.66 3.31
C ASP A 219 15.10 -4.91 2.20
N GLN A 220 14.03 -5.52 1.67
CA GLN A 220 13.21 -4.92 0.62
C GLN A 220 12.48 -3.67 1.11
N ALA A 221 12.03 -3.69 2.37
CA ALA A 221 11.42 -2.53 3.01
C ALA A 221 12.43 -1.35 3.13
N ALA A 222 13.68 -1.67 3.51
CA ALA A 222 14.75 -0.69 3.62
C ALA A 222 15.12 -0.07 2.26
N ASP A 223 15.21 -0.87 1.20
CA ASP A 223 15.54 -0.39 -0.16
C ASP A 223 14.49 0.61 -0.69
N LEU A 224 13.21 0.33 -0.45
CA LEU A 224 12.11 1.22 -0.84
C LEU A 224 12.17 2.56 -0.10
N LEU A 225 12.35 2.56 1.22
CA LEU A 225 12.46 3.82 1.99
C LEU A 225 13.75 4.57 1.67
N LYS A 226 14.86 3.85 1.42
CA LYS A 226 16.12 4.46 1.00
C LYS A 226 15.96 5.20 -0.32
N TYR A 227 15.38 4.55 -1.32
CA TYR A 227 15.12 5.20 -2.62
C TYR A 227 14.26 6.45 -2.45
N GLN A 228 13.21 6.37 -1.63
CA GLN A 228 12.33 7.52 -1.35
C GLN A 228 13.08 8.68 -0.66
N ALA A 229 13.88 8.38 0.37
CA ALA A 229 14.64 9.39 1.10
C ALA A 229 15.77 10.03 0.26
N ASP A 230 16.34 9.28 -0.68
CA ASP A 230 17.47 9.74 -1.49
C ASP A 230 17.01 10.48 -2.77
N ASN A 231 15.83 10.17 -3.31
CA ASN A 231 15.42 10.65 -4.64
C ASN A 231 14.12 11.47 -4.68
N ARG A 232 13.31 11.44 -3.62
CA ARG A 232 11.93 12.01 -3.68
C ARG A 232 11.59 13.00 -2.59
N LEU A 233 12.33 13.02 -1.48
CA LEU A 233 11.98 13.80 -0.30
C LEU A 233 13.12 14.72 0.12
N ASP A 234 12.75 15.87 0.67
CA ASP A 234 13.67 16.84 1.26
C ASP A 234 13.21 17.28 2.66
N GLY A 235 14.11 17.92 3.41
CA GLY A 235 13.81 18.52 4.70
C GLY A 235 13.21 17.55 5.74
N VAL A 236 12.13 17.96 6.40
CA VAL A 236 11.49 17.19 7.48
C VAL A 236 10.90 15.86 6.98
N PRO A 237 10.16 15.77 5.86
CA PRO A 237 9.72 14.50 5.30
C PRO A 237 10.85 13.50 5.07
N ARG A 238 11.99 13.96 4.52
CA ARG A 238 13.19 13.13 4.33
C ARG A 238 13.72 12.61 5.65
N ALA A 239 13.83 13.47 6.66
CA ALA A 239 14.31 13.08 7.99
C ALA A 239 13.37 12.07 8.66
N GLN A 240 12.06 12.20 8.50
CA GLN A 240 11.11 11.23 9.03
C GLN A 240 11.28 9.87 8.38
N VAL A 241 11.28 9.80 7.04
CA VAL A 241 11.47 8.53 6.30
C VAL A 241 12.84 7.90 6.58
N ALA A 242 13.89 8.70 6.69
CA ALA A 242 15.21 8.20 7.05
C ALA A 242 15.28 7.67 8.49
N THR A 243 14.43 8.17 9.40
CA THR A 243 14.30 7.66 10.77
C THR A 243 13.61 6.30 10.76
N ASP A 244 12.52 6.16 10.00
CA ASP A 244 11.84 4.87 9.78
C ASP A 244 12.80 3.85 9.15
N LEU A 245 13.58 4.25 8.14
CA LEU A 245 14.63 3.43 7.53
C LEU A 245 15.68 2.97 8.56
N ALA A 246 16.12 3.87 9.44
CA ALA A 246 17.07 3.53 10.50
C ALA A 246 16.49 2.51 11.50
N VAL A 247 15.20 2.61 11.82
CA VAL A 247 14.51 1.60 12.66
C VAL A 247 14.49 0.25 11.96
N ILE A 248 14.18 0.19 10.65
CA ILE A 248 14.23 -1.06 9.86
C ILE A 248 15.63 -1.67 9.89
N TYR A 249 16.67 -0.88 9.67
CA TYR A 249 18.05 -1.36 9.78
C TYR A 249 18.38 -1.89 11.18
N LEU A 250 17.88 -1.28 12.25
CA LEU A 250 18.09 -1.81 13.60
C LEU A 250 17.34 -3.13 13.85
N MET A 251 16.12 -3.29 13.34
CA MET A 251 15.39 -4.57 13.38
C MET A 251 16.15 -5.66 12.63
N ASP A 252 16.84 -5.29 11.56
CA ASP A 252 17.65 -6.17 10.72
C ASP A 252 19.13 -6.26 11.16
N ARG A 253 19.44 -5.82 12.39
CA ARG A 253 20.79 -5.90 13.00
C ARG A 253 21.90 -5.23 12.18
N LYS A 254 21.59 -4.12 11.49
CA LYS A 254 22.51 -3.29 10.69
C LYS A 254 22.72 -1.90 11.33
N PRO A 255 23.33 -1.78 12.52
CA PRO A 255 23.42 -0.53 13.26
C PRO A 255 24.25 0.56 12.56
N GLU A 256 25.27 0.20 11.78
CA GLU A 256 26.07 1.16 11.00
C GLU A 256 25.20 1.86 9.94
N LYS A 257 24.38 1.09 9.23
CA LYS A 257 23.45 1.63 8.23
C LYS A 257 22.37 2.50 8.87
N ALA A 258 21.92 2.13 10.08
CA ALA A 258 20.98 2.95 10.83
C ALA A 258 21.57 4.33 11.18
N LEU A 259 22.82 4.38 11.69
CA LEU A 259 23.53 5.64 11.93
C LEU A 259 23.74 6.44 10.64
N GLN A 260 24.09 5.78 9.55
CA GLN A 260 24.24 6.44 8.25
C GLN A 260 22.95 7.13 7.80
N ALA A 261 21.80 6.44 7.91
CA ALA A 261 20.50 7.00 7.56
C ALA A 261 20.10 8.21 8.43
N ILE A 262 20.37 8.16 9.74
CA ILE A 262 20.17 9.31 10.63
C ILE A 262 21.10 10.46 10.22
N ASN A 263 22.39 10.19 9.99
CA ASN A 263 23.36 11.24 9.72
C ASN A 263 23.19 11.90 8.34
N SER A 264 22.82 11.14 7.31
CA SER A 264 22.59 11.67 5.96
C SER A 264 21.33 12.53 5.83
N SER A 265 20.46 12.51 6.84
CA SER A 265 19.17 13.20 6.87
C SER A 265 19.09 14.28 7.96
N ARG A 266 20.24 14.76 8.47
CA ARG A 266 20.29 15.83 9.47
C ARG A 266 19.73 17.13 8.87
N THR A 267 18.89 17.80 9.65
CA THR A 267 18.39 19.13 9.34
C THR A 267 18.25 19.95 10.62
N THR A 268 18.39 21.27 10.50
CA THR A 268 18.42 22.21 11.63
C THR A 268 17.04 22.46 12.24
N ILE A 269 15.97 22.24 11.46
CA ILE A 269 14.59 22.51 11.86
C ILE A 269 13.84 21.18 11.88
N LEU A 270 13.95 20.44 12.99
CA LEU A 270 13.21 19.21 13.23
C LEU A 270 12.19 19.40 14.35
N PRO A 271 10.96 18.86 14.20
CA PRO A 271 10.01 18.78 15.30
C PRO A 271 10.64 18.08 16.50
N THR A 272 10.38 18.59 17.72
CA THR A 272 10.98 18.06 18.95
C THR A 272 10.74 16.56 19.15
N SER A 273 9.54 16.08 18.83
CA SER A 273 9.20 14.65 18.90
C SER A 273 10.06 13.79 17.96
N LEU A 274 10.30 14.24 16.74
CA LEU A 274 11.15 13.55 15.77
C LEU A 274 12.63 13.57 16.22
N ASN A 275 13.09 14.67 16.83
CA ASN A 275 14.42 14.73 17.42
C ASN A 275 14.61 13.77 18.61
N VAL A 276 13.59 13.59 19.45
CA VAL A 276 13.61 12.59 20.53
C VAL A 276 13.73 11.18 19.92
N GLU A 277 12.87 10.85 18.95
CA GLU A 277 12.90 9.55 18.30
C GLU A 277 14.26 9.25 17.64
N ARG A 278 14.82 10.23 16.92
CA ARG A 278 16.12 10.10 16.26
C ARG A 278 17.26 9.87 17.24
N ARG A 279 17.25 10.54 18.40
CA ARG A 279 18.25 10.33 19.46
C ARG A 279 18.17 8.93 20.05
N LEU A 280 16.97 8.41 20.28
CA LEU A 280 16.78 7.03 20.77
C LEU A 280 17.28 6.00 19.75
N VAL A 281 17.01 6.22 18.46
CA VAL A 281 17.52 5.37 17.37
C VAL A 281 19.06 5.44 17.28
N GLU A 282 19.63 6.64 17.34
CA GLU A 282 21.08 6.84 17.34
C GLU A 282 21.77 6.15 18.54
N ALA A 283 21.26 6.34 19.74
CA ALA A 283 21.80 5.70 20.93
C ALA A 283 21.67 4.17 20.90
N ARG A 284 20.55 3.63 20.40
CA ARG A 284 20.39 2.17 20.23
C ARG A 284 21.39 1.62 19.19
N ALA A 285 21.63 2.35 18.11
CA ALA A 285 22.64 1.97 17.12
C ALA A 285 24.05 2.00 17.73
N LEU A 286 24.41 3.05 18.46
CA LEU A 286 25.70 3.16 19.17
C LEU A 286 25.88 2.04 20.20
N MET A 287 24.83 1.71 20.96
CA MET A 287 24.83 0.60 21.90
C MET A 287 25.10 -0.73 21.20
N ASN A 288 24.45 -0.99 20.07
CA ASN A 288 24.65 -2.22 19.28
C ASN A 288 26.06 -2.31 18.67
N LEU A 289 26.72 -1.18 18.46
CA LEU A 289 28.13 -1.09 18.04
C LEU A 289 29.13 -1.21 19.21
N GLY A 290 28.64 -1.36 20.45
CA GLY A 290 29.48 -1.38 21.65
C GLY A 290 29.99 -0.01 22.09
N ARG A 291 29.54 1.08 21.47
CA ARG A 291 29.90 2.47 21.83
C ARG A 291 29.01 2.97 22.99
N LEU A 292 29.11 2.31 24.13
CA LEU A 292 28.18 2.46 25.26
C LEU A 292 28.21 3.87 25.88
N ASP A 293 29.40 4.47 26.06
CA ASP A 293 29.50 5.82 26.64
C ASP A 293 28.87 6.88 25.74
N ALA A 294 29.10 6.79 24.43
CA ALA A 294 28.46 7.66 23.45
C ALA A 294 26.94 7.46 23.41
N ALA A 295 26.45 6.22 23.56
CA ALA A 295 25.03 5.96 23.65
C ALA A 295 24.39 6.66 24.87
N LEU A 296 25.04 6.62 26.04
CA LEU A 296 24.57 7.33 27.24
C LEU A 296 24.58 8.85 27.06
N GLU A 297 25.63 9.40 26.44
CA GLU A 297 25.74 10.83 26.16
C GLU A 297 24.57 11.33 25.28
N VAL A 298 24.22 10.58 24.24
CA VAL A 298 23.12 10.94 23.32
C VAL A 298 21.76 11.02 24.03
N ILE A 299 21.52 10.19 25.06
CA ILE A 299 20.24 10.09 25.78
C ILE A 299 20.28 10.69 27.20
N GLU A 300 21.35 11.41 27.56
CA GLU A 300 21.53 11.97 28.91
C GLU A 300 20.33 12.82 29.35
N ARG A 301 19.84 13.67 28.43
CA ARG A 301 18.71 14.58 28.67
C ARG A 301 17.34 13.97 28.37
N ASP A 302 17.28 12.68 28.01
CA ASP A 302 16.02 12.01 27.69
C ASP A 302 15.35 11.44 28.95
N THR A 303 14.24 12.04 29.33
CA THR A 303 13.42 11.67 30.49
C THR A 303 12.24 10.77 30.13
N SER A 304 12.09 10.37 28.86
CA SER A 304 11.05 9.45 28.43
C SER A 304 11.22 8.06 29.04
N ARG A 305 10.14 7.27 29.05
CA ARG A 305 10.18 5.86 29.47
C ARG A 305 11.12 5.06 28.59
N GLU A 306 11.03 5.24 27.27
CA GLU A 306 11.94 4.61 26.31
C GLU A 306 13.41 4.98 26.56
N GLY A 307 13.70 6.24 26.87
CA GLY A 307 15.05 6.69 27.21
C GLY A 307 15.57 6.07 28.50
N ALA A 308 14.71 5.92 29.51
CA ALA A 308 15.04 5.23 30.75
C ALA A 308 15.32 3.73 30.54
N ASP A 309 14.49 3.06 29.74
CA ASP A 309 14.66 1.65 29.41
C ASP A 309 15.97 1.44 28.62
N LEU A 310 16.26 2.29 27.63
CA LEU A 310 17.50 2.22 26.87
C LEU A 310 18.72 2.52 27.76
N ARG A 311 18.65 3.46 28.70
CA ARG A 311 19.73 3.68 29.68
C ARG A 311 20.00 2.42 30.51
N ALA A 312 18.96 1.73 30.97
CA ALA A 312 19.12 0.48 31.70
C ALA A 312 19.79 -0.61 30.84
N GLU A 313 19.40 -0.74 29.56
CA GLU A 313 20.03 -1.65 28.60
C GLU A 313 21.52 -1.34 28.38
N VAL A 314 21.89 -0.06 28.25
CA VAL A 314 23.29 0.36 28.03
C VAL A 314 24.15 0.06 29.25
N VAL A 315 23.66 0.39 30.46
CA VAL A 315 24.36 0.13 31.72
C VAL A 315 24.53 -1.38 31.95
N TRP A 316 23.50 -2.17 31.63
CA TRP A 316 23.57 -3.63 31.63
C TRP A 316 24.67 -4.16 30.68
N LYS A 317 24.73 -3.66 29.45
CA LYS A 317 25.80 -4.04 28.49
C LYS A 317 27.18 -3.58 28.92
N LYS A 318 27.29 -2.51 29.71
CA LYS A 318 28.53 -2.04 30.32
C LYS A 318 29.01 -2.94 31.47
N LYS A 319 28.18 -3.91 31.88
CA LYS A 319 28.40 -4.81 33.03
C LYS A 319 28.44 -4.08 34.37
N ASP A 320 27.85 -2.89 34.44
CA ASP A 320 27.60 -2.21 35.71
C ASP A 320 26.32 -2.79 36.33
N TRP A 321 26.47 -3.94 36.98
CA TRP A 321 25.34 -4.70 37.52
C TRP A 321 24.62 -3.95 38.64
N ALA A 322 25.35 -3.25 39.50
CA ALA A 322 24.77 -2.44 40.57
C ALA A 322 23.87 -1.34 39.99
N GLY A 323 24.38 -0.58 39.01
CA GLY A 323 23.60 0.47 38.33
C GLY A 323 22.42 -0.11 37.54
N ALA A 324 22.62 -1.20 36.81
CA ALA A 324 21.58 -1.82 35.99
C ALA A 324 20.41 -2.31 36.84
N GLY A 325 20.68 -2.96 37.99
CA GLY A 325 19.65 -3.42 38.92
C GLY A 325 18.76 -2.29 39.40
N ILE A 326 19.36 -1.17 39.82
CA ILE A 326 18.64 0.04 40.25
C ILE A 326 17.76 0.59 39.13
N LEU A 327 18.27 0.67 37.90
CA LEU A 327 17.51 1.19 36.77
C LEU A 327 16.32 0.29 36.39
N PHE A 328 16.51 -1.04 36.38
CA PHE A 328 15.43 -1.98 36.12
C PHE A 328 14.39 -1.99 37.24
N GLU A 329 14.78 -2.01 38.52
CA GLU A 329 13.83 -1.90 39.64
C GLU A 329 13.06 -0.58 39.57
N LYS A 330 13.74 0.54 39.30
CA LYS A 330 13.08 1.85 39.14
C LYS A 330 12.05 1.86 38.01
N SER A 331 12.32 1.14 36.91
CA SER A 331 11.39 1.04 35.78
C SER A 331 10.10 0.28 36.12
N LEU A 332 10.13 -0.59 37.14
CA LEU A 332 8.95 -1.32 37.64
C LEU A 332 8.10 -0.47 38.60
N ALA A 333 8.70 0.55 39.22
CA ALA A 333 8.03 1.48 40.13
C ALA A 333 7.16 0.76 41.17
N ASP A 334 5.87 1.11 41.23
CA ASP A 334 4.90 0.55 42.18
C ASP A 334 4.14 -0.67 41.63
N ARG A 335 4.63 -1.32 40.56
CA ARG A 335 3.94 -2.47 39.94
C ARG A 335 3.59 -3.57 40.93
N TRP A 336 4.44 -3.83 41.93
CA TRP A 336 4.22 -4.83 42.97
C TRP A 336 2.95 -4.61 43.82
N LYS A 337 2.43 -3.38 43.90
CA LYS A 337 1.22 -3.06 44.68
C LYS A 337 -0.07 -3.54 44.02
N TYR A 338 -0.05 -3.82 42.72
CA TYR A 338 -1.24 -4.15 41.95
C TYR A 338 -1.35 -5.68 41.74
N PRO A 339 -2.42 -6.32 42.24
CA PRO A 339 -2.64 -7.75 42.03
C PRO A 339 -2.83 -8.11 40.56
N GLY A 340 -2.42 -9.31 40.17
CA GLY A 340 -2.58 -9.86 38.82
C GLY A 340 -1.25 -10.06 38.08
N PRO A 341 -1.24 -10.85 36.99
CA PRO A 341 -0.02 -11.29 36.32
C PRO A 341 0.81 -10.12 35.79
N LEU A 342 2.14 -10.26 35.83
CA LEU A 342 3.05 -9.27 35.25
C LEU A 342 2.89 -9.24 33.73
N ALA A 343 2.99 -8.03 33.15
CA ALA A 343 3.17 -7.92 31.71
C ALA A 343 4.54 -8.50 31.34
N ALA A 344 4.68 -9.05 30.13
CA ALA A 344 5.94 -9.65 29.66
C ALA A 344 7.15 -8.72 29.83
N GLU A 345 6.95 -7.43 29.56
CA GLU A 345 7.98 -6.41 29.69
C GLU A 345 8.40 -6.20 31.14
N ASP A 346 7.44 -6.15 32.07
CA ASP A 346 7.70 -6.00 33.50
C ASP A 346 8.37 -7.26 34.07
N GLU A 347 7.95 -8.45 33.64
CA GLU A 347 8.59 -9.72 34.01
C GLU A 347 10.06 -9.75 33.56
N GLY A 348 10.35 -9.38 32.31
CA GLY A 348 11.72 -9.30 31.80
C GLY A 348 12.58 -8.26 32.53
N LYS A 349 12.00 -7.11 32.89
CA LYS A 349 12.67 -6.08 33.70
C LYS A 349 12.98 -6.60 35.12
N LEU A 350 12.03 -7.29 35.74
CA LEU A 350 12.20 -7.89 37.06
C LEU A 350 13.27 -8.99 37.05
N LEU A 351 13.26 -9.85 36.04
CA LEU A 351 14.29 -10.88 35.84
C LEU A 351 15.68 -10.23 35.75
N ARG A 352 15.85 -9.20 34.91
CA ARG A 352 17.14 -8.49 34.79
C ARG A 352 17.52 -7.76 36.06
N ALA A 353 16.58 -7.19 36.81
CA ALA A 353 16.87 -6.56 38.10
C ALA A 353 17.42 -7.58 39.12
N GLY A 354 16.77 -8.74 39.25
CA GLY A 354 17.22 -9.81 40.16
C GLY A 354 18.59 -10.36 39.78
N VAL A 355 18.80 -10.66 38.49
CA VAL A 355 20.11 -11.11 37.99
C VAL A 355 21.18 -10.03 38.20
N ALA A 356 20.88 -8.76 37.93
CA ALA A 356 21.81 -7.66 38.15
C ALA A 356 22.22 -7.53 39.63
N TYR A 357 21.27 -7.55 40.56
CA TYR A 357 21.58 -7.49 41.99
C TYR A 357 22.37 -8.70 42.47
N SER A 358 22.02 -9.89 41.99
CA SER A 358 22.77 -11.10 42.32
C SER A 358 24.21 -11.06 41.78
N LEU A 359 24.43 -10.51 40.59
CA LEU A 359 25.77 -10.34 40.00
C LEU A 359 26.57 -9.24 40.69
N ALA A 360 25.90 -8.23 41.24
CA ALA A 360 26.51 -7.17 42.03
C ALA A 360 26.82 -7.57 43.47
N GLY A 361 26.29 -8.71 43.95
CA GLY A 361 26.38 -9.12 45.35
C GLY A 361 25.55 -8.27 46.31
N ASP A 362 24.48 -7.63 45.82
CA ASP A 362 23.59 -6.77 46.62
C ASP A 362 22.43 -7.60 47.19
N ASP A 363 22.74 -8.40 48.21
CA ASP A 363 21.76 -9.29 48.88
C ASP A 363 20.61 -8.51 49.53
N GLY A 364 20.85 -7.26 49.94
CA GLY A 364 19.83 -6.38 50.53
C GLY A 364 18.81 -5.93 49.49
N ALA A 365 19.27 -5.49 48.32
CA ALA A 365 18.39 -5.17 47.21
C ALA A 365 17.64 -6.39 46.69
N LEU A 366 18.31 -7.53 46.59
CA LEU A 366 17.70 -8.78 46.16
C LEU A 366 16.61 -9.25 47.13
N SER A 367 16.86 -9.16 48.45
CA SER A 367 15.87 -9.51 49.48
C SER A 367 14.63 -8.62 49.40
N ARG A 368 14.81 -7.31 49.23
CA ARG A 368 13.70 -6.36 49.01
C ARG A 368 12.91 -6.69 47.75
N LEU A 369 13.60 -6.99 46.65
CA LEU A 369 12.97 -7.33 45.38
C LEU A 369 12.13 -8.60 45.51
N ARG A 370 12.68 -9.63 46.17
CA ARG A 370 11.99 -10.88 46.50
C ARG A 370 10.75 -10.65 47.35
N GLU A 371 10.86 -9.88 48.44
CA GLU A 371 9.72 -9.58 49.33
C GLU A 371 8.55 -8.95 48.56
N ARG A 372 8.84 -8.02 47.64
CA ARG A 372 7.82 -7.33 46.84
C ARG A 372 7.22 -8.17 45.73
N TYR A 373 8.03 -9.00 45.07
CA TYR A 373 7.65 -9.61 43.79
C TYR A 373 7.50 -11.14 43.80
N GLN A 374 7.87 -11.84 44.89
CA GLN A 374 7.76 -13.31 44.97
C GLN A 374 6.34 -13.85 44.67
N GLY A 375 5.29 -13.11 45.05
CA GLY A 375 3.91 -13.50 44.81
C GLY A 375 3.49 -13.51 43.33
N PHE A 376 4.28 -12.91 42.44
CA PHE A 376 4.03 -12.92 41.00
C PHE A 376 4.68 -14.11 40.28
N ALA A 377 5.57 -14.86 40.95
CA ALA A 377 6.35 -15.92 40.32
C ALA A 377 5.47 -17.05 39.76
N ASP A 378 4.41 -17.45 40.46
CA ASP A 378 3.56 -18.57 40.04
C ASP A 378 2.68 -18.23 38.82
N GLN A 379 2.48 -16.95 38.53
CA GLN A 379 1.71 -16.46 37.37
C GLN A 379 2.60 -15.92 36.26
N ALA A 380 3.92 -16.01 36.42
CA ALA A 380 4.89 -15.57 35.43
C ALA A 380 4.89 -16.48 34.21
N ARG A 381 5.34 -15.96 33.06
CA ARG A 381 5.54 -16.76 31.85
C ARG A 381 6.67 -17.76 32.04
N ASN A 382 7.68 -17.40 32.81
CA ASN A 382 8.76 -18.28 33.22
C ASN A 382 8.96 -18.27 34.74
N PRO A 383 8.14 -19.04 35.49
CA PRO A 383 8.19 -19.10 36.94
C PRO A 383 9.56 -19.48 37.49
N ASP A 384 10.23 -20.45 36.87
CA ASP A 384 11.51 -20.97 37.36
C ASP A 384 12.64 -19.96 37.16
N ALA A 385 12.74 -19.32 35.98
CA ALA A 385 13.74 -18.29 35.76
C ALA A 385 13.54 -17.11 36.71
N LEU A 386 12.29 -16.73 36.98
CA LEU A 386 11.98 -15.62 37.88
C LEU A 386 12.32 -15.97 39.34
N ARG A 387 11.97 -17.17 39.82
CA ARG A 387 12.35 -17.63 41.17
C ARG A 387 13.86 -17.64 41.35
N VAL A 388 14.59 -18.14 40.35
CA VAL A 388 16.06 -18.19 40.35
C VAL A 388 16.67 -16.79 40.37
N ALA A 389 16.14 -15.85 39.57
CA ALA A 389 16.62 -14.48 39.57
C ALA A 389 16.36 -13.76 40.91
N LEU A 390 15.31 -14.13 41.64
CA LEU A 390 14.97 -13.57 42.95
C LEU A 390 15.68 -14.25 44.12
N SER A 391 16.20 -15.47 43.96
CA SER A 391 16.93 -16.20 45.01
C SER A 391 18.44 -15.90 45.02
N GLY A 392 19.02 -15.58 43.86
CA GLY A 392 20.43 -15.22 43.72
C GLY A 392 21.38 -16.42 43.64
N VAL A 393 22.66 -16.13 43.35
CA VAL A 393 23.71 -17.11 42.97
C VAL A 393 24.14 -18.07 44.10
N GLN A 394 23.63 -17.94 45.34
CA GLN A 394 24.04 -18.82 46.44
C GLN A 394 23.64 -20.30 46.27
N GLU A 395 22.70 -20.65 45.40
CA GLU A 395 22.25 -22.05 45.22
C GLU A 395 22.74 -22.76 43.94
N GLY A 396 23.60 -22.17 43.10
CA GLY A 396 24.03 -22.87 41.88
C GLY A 396 25.19 -22.21 41.13
N ARG A 397 26.34 -22.91 41.09
CA ARG A 397 27.59 -22.50 40.42
C ARG A 397 27.38 -22.20 38.91
N LEU A 398 27.75 -20.96 38.53
CA LEU A 398 28.35 -20.50 37.26
C LEU A 398 27.63 -20.74 35.91
N GLY A 399 26.71 -21.71 35.76
CA GLY A 399 26.00 -21.95 34.48
C GLY A 399 24.77 -21.06 34.24
N VAL A 400 24.18 -20.54 35.31
CA VAL A 400 22.85 -19.88 35.29
C VAL A 400 22.95 -18.41 34.88
N ALA A 401 24.00 -17.70 35.31
CA ALA A 401 24.18 -16.28 35.00
C ALA A 401 24.47 -16.02 33.51
N ASP A 402 25.24 -16.91 32.85
CA ASP A 402 25.52 -16.79 31.42
C ASP A 402 24.29 -17.15 30.55
N PHE A 403 23.50 -18.15 30.95
CA PHE A 403 22.25 -18.51 30.26
C PHE A 403 21.17 -17.42 30.43
N GLY A 404 20.99 -16.92 31.65
CA GLY A 404 20.06 -15.83 31.94
C GLY A 404 20.39 -14.56 31.16
N ARG A 405 21.68 -14.23 31.01
CA ARG A 405 22.13 -13.06 30.24
C ARG A 405 21.82 -13.17 28.75
N ILE A 406 22.12 -14.31 28.11
CA ILE A 406 21.91 -14.49 26.66
C ILE A 406 20.41 -14.51 26.34
N SER A 407 19.62 -15.21 27.15
CA SER A 407 18.16 -15.28 27.00
C SER A 407 17.53 -13.90 27.21
N ALA A 408 17.94 -13.16 28.25
CA ALA A 408 17.42 -11.83 28.52
C ALA A 408 17.78 -10.82 27.42
N ASP A 409 19.00 -10.81 26.88
CA ASP A 409 19.39 -9.88 25.80
C ASP A 409 18.58 -10.14 24.52
N ASN A 410 18.39 -11.41 24.15
CA ASN A 410 17.61 -11.79 22.97
C ASN A 410 16.12 -11.44 23.13
N GLU A 411 15.55 -11.65 24.32
CA GLU A 411 14.15 -11.31 24.61
C GLU A 411 13.91 -9.79 24.60
N ALA A 412 14.88 -8.98 25.07
CA ALA A 412 14.83 -7.52 24.96
C ALA A 412 14.73 -7.08 23.49
N PHE A 413 15.63 -7.63 22.66
CA PHE A 413 15.65 -7.29 21.25
C PHE A 413 14.37 -7.73 20.54
N ALA A 414 13.93 -8.97 20.75
CA ALA A 414 12.71 -9.49 20.14
C ALA A 414 11.47 -8.69 20.56
N GLY A 415 11.35 -8.35 21.85
CA GLY A 415 10.27 -7.50 22.35
C GLY A 415 10.29 -6.10 21.75
N TRP A 416 11.48 -5.50 21.60
CA TRP A 416 11.64 -4.21 20.93
C TRP A 416 11.24 -4.28 19.44
N VAL A 417 11.68 -5.30 18.70
CA VAL A 417 11.30 -5.51 17.29
C VAL A 417 9.78 -5.64 17.17
N ALA A 418 9.14 -6.44 18.04
CA ALA A 418 7.68 -6.59 18.05
C ALA A 418 6.96 -5.24 18.29
N LYS A 419 7.44 -4.44 19.25
CA LYS A 419 6.92 -3.09 19.52
C LYS A 419 7.09 -2.17 18.31
N MET A 420 8.22 -2.24 17.60
CA MET A 420 8.47 -1.44 16.40
C MET A 420 7.56 -1.86 15.24
N LYS A 421 7.36 -3.16 15.01
CA LYS A 421 6.40 -3.65 13.99
C LYS A 421 4.99 -3.11 14.25
N VAL A 422 4.51 -3.17 15.49
CA VAL A 422 3.20 -2.60 15.87
C VAL A 422 3.17 -1.09 15.59
N ARG A 423 4.21 -0.36 15.98
CA ARG A 423 4.33 1.07 15.69
C ARG A 423 4.26 1.34 14.19
N PHE A 424 4.93 0.55 13.36
CA PHE A 424 4.85 0.70 11.90
C PHE A 424 3.44 0.52 11.37
N ARG A 425 2.65 -0.43 11.89
CA ARG A 425 1.25 -0.61 11.50
C ARG A 425 0.41 0.61 11.83
N GLU A 426 0.54 1.10 13.06
CA GLU A 426 -0.31 2.14 13.64
C GLU A 426 0.10 3.56 13.24
N ARG A 427 1.34 3.76 12.75
CA ARG A 427 1.86 5.09 12.44
C ARG A 427 1.02 5.76 11.34
N PRO A 428 0.38 6.91 11.61
CA PRO A 428 -0.30 7.66 10.58
C PRO A 428 0.72 8.20 9.57
N ALA A 429 0.28 8.41 8.33
CA ALA A 429 1.14 8.99 7.30
C ALA A 429 1.68 10.36 7.80
N PRO A 430 2.96 10.69 7.52
CA PRO A 430 3.48 12.03 7.74
C PRO A 430 2.51 13.05 7.16
N VAL A 431 2.13 14.05 7.95
CA VAL A 431 1.41 15.21 7.42
C VAL A 431 2.41 16.03 6.62
N GLY A 432 2.69 15.61 5.38
CA GLY A 432 3.14 16.54 4.36
C GLY A 432 2.04 17.57 4.17
N LEU A 433 2.40 18.83 3.94
CA LEU A 433 1.45 19.91 3.67
C LEU A 433 0.41 19.41 2.66
N ARG A 434 -0.79 19.07 3.14
CA ARG A 434 -1.99 19.23 2.32
C ARG A 434 -1.93 20.69 1.92
N THR A 435 -1.57 20.98 0.68
CA THR A 435 -2.01 22.20 0.04
C THR A 435 -3.55 22.15 0.02
N ALA A 436 -4.16 22.52 1.15
CA ALA A 436 -5.41 23.25 1.11
C ALA A 436 -5.04 24.58 0.41
N ALA A 437 -5.67 24.98 -0.68
CA ALA A 437 -7.08 24.83 -0.99
C ALA A 437 -7.33 24.36 -2.42
N ALA A 438 -8.34 23.50 -2.58
CA ALA A 438 -9.13 23.49 -3.80
C ALA A 438 -9.74 24.89 -3.99
N PRO A 439 -9.70 25.49 -5.18
CA PRO A 439 -10.41 26.74 -5.42
C PRO A 439 -11.90 26.48 -5.25
N THR A 440 -12.50 27.18 -4.29
CA THR A 440 -13.96 27.26 -4.14
C THR A 440 -14.55 27.68 -5.50
N PRO A 441 -15.56 26.98 -6.03
CA PRO A 441 -16.21 27.45 -7.25
C PRO A 441 -16.83 28.83 -6.98
N ALA A 442 -16.43 29.80 -7.80
CA ALA A 442 -16.97 31.14 -7.76
C ALA A 442 -18.50 31.06 -7.84
N LYS A 443 -19.19 31.56 -6.81
CA LYS A 443 -20.62 31.85 -6.89
C LYS A 443 -20.82 32.83 -8.04
N THR A 444 -21.46 32.36 -9.10
CA THR A 444 -22.05 33.18 -10.15
C THR A 444 -22.93 34.22 -9.49
N ALA A 445 -22.53 35.50 -9.59
CA ALA A 445 -23.37 36.61 -9.21
C ALA A 445 -24.62 36.58 -10.10
N GLN A 446 -25.77 36.29 -9.49
CA GLN A 446 -27.07 36.48 -10.11
C GLN A 446 -27.23 37.97 -10.41
N ALA A 447 -27.37 38.29 -11.70
CA ALA A 447 -27.80 39.60 -12.15
C ALA A 447 -29.22 39.85 -11.62
N GLY A 448 -29.32 40.77 -10.65
CA GLY A 448 -30.59 41.31 -10.20
C GLY A 448 -31.21 42.14 -11.32
N ALA A 449 -32.38 41.73 -11.78
CA ALA A 449 -33.21 42.47 -12.72
C ALA A 449 -33.57 43.84 -12.14
N ALA A 450 -33.19 44.90 -12.86
CA ALA A 450 -33.68 46.25 -12.61
C ALA A 450 -35.03 46.43 -13.32
N THR A 451 -36.09 46.61 -12.54
CA THR A 451 -37.38 47.12 -12.99
C THR A 451 -37.26 48.57 -13.48
N PRO A 452 -37.86 48.94 -14.63
CA PRO A 452 -37.84 50.32 -15.09
C PRO A 452 -38.91 51.16 -14.36
N LYS A 453 -38.52 52.36 -13.93
CA LYS A 453 -39.44 53.50 -13.73
C LYS A 453 -39.11 54.51 -14.83
N GLY A 454 -40.12 54.87 -15.63
CA GLY A 454 -40.05 55.84 -16.72
C GLY A 454 -40.96 55.43 -17.85
#